data_AF-A0A2Z4RMQ5-F1
#
_entry.id   AF-A0A2Z4RMQ5-F1
#
_cell.length_a   1.000
_cell.length_b   1.000
_cell.length_c   1.000
_cell.angle_alpha   90.00
_cell.angle_beta   90.00
_cell.angle_gamma   90.00
#
_symmetry.space_group_name_H-M   'P 1'
#
loop_
_entity.id
_entity.type
_entity.pdbx_description
1 polymer ?
#
loop_
_entity_poly.entity_id
_entity_poly.type
_entity_poly.pdbx_seq_one_letter_code
_entity_poly.pdbx_strand_id
1 'polypeptide(L)'
;MHTTIIITFGLILLALMLYIGEKIGFTRQTLAYCFIVLWLALTLINGAVGMVHAGQPLSTELAVGSAVFGVPVAALVLFMVLTSEA
;
A
#
# COMPACT_ATOMS: atom_id res chain seq x y z
N MET A 1 -1.43 11.60 -14.71
CA MET A 1 -1.57 11.50 -13.23
C MET A 1 -2.21 10.17 -12.84
N HIS A 2 -1.54 9.05 -13.11
CA HIS A 2 -2.05 7.69 -12.80
C HIS A 2 -1.49 7.22 -11.45
N THR A 3 -0.18 7.38 -11.26
CA THR A 3 0.57 7.00 -10.05
C THR A 3 0.06 7.66 -8.77
N THR A 4 -0.25 8.95 -8.81
CA THR A 4 -0.77 9.70 -7.66
C THR A 4 -2.13 9.17 -7.20
N ILE A 5 -2.98 8.74 -8.14
CA ILE A 5 -4.30 8.15 -7.83
C ILE A 5 -4.12 6.81 -7.13
N ILE A 6 -3.17 5.99 -7.58
CA ILE A 6 -2.89 4.67 -6.99
C ILE A 6 -2.31 4.80 -5.58
N ILE A 7 -1.39 5.74 -5.35
CA ILE A 7 -0.85 6.02 -4.00
C ILE A 7 -1.98 6.50 -3.07
N THR A 8 -2.83 7.41 -3.56
CA THR A 8 -3.97 7.91 -2.78
C THR A 8 -4.95 6.79 -2.44
N PHE A 9 -5.20 5.87 -3.38
CA PHE A 9 -6.02 4.69 -3.14
C PHE A 9 -5.44 3.79 -2.04
N GLY A 10 -4.12 3.63 -1.99
CA GLY A 10 -3.44 2.86 -0.94
C GLY A 10 -3.52 3.47 0.43
N LEU A 11 -3.38 4.78 0.53
CA LEU A 11 -3.54 5.49 1.79
C LEU A 11 -5.00 5.41 2.29
N ILE A 12 -5.98 5.53 1.39
CA ILE A 12 -7.39 5.36 1.73
C ILE A 12 -7.66 3.91 2.18
N LEU A 13 -7.12 2.91 1.47
CA LEU A 13 -7.30 1.50 1.83
C LEU A 13 -6.63 1.18 3.17
N LEU A 14 -5.45 1.73 3.44
CA LEU A 14 -4.76 1.62 4.72
C LEU A 14 -5.61 2.18 5.86
N ALA A 15 -6.11 3.41 5.68
CA ALA A 15 -6.98 4.05 6.66
C ALA A 15 -8.27 3.25 6.90
N LEU A 16 -8.86 2.69 5.84
CA LEU A 16 -10.05 1.85 5.94
C LEU A 16 -9.76 0.55 6.70
N MET A 17 -8.66 -0.14 6.38
CA MET A 17 -8.29 -1.37 7.06
C MET A 17 -8.04 -1.11 8.54
N LEU A 18 -7.28 -0.07 8.89
CA LEU A 18 -7.03 0.33 10.28
C LEU A 18 -8.32 0.67 11.02
N TYR A 19 -9.17 1.52 10.44
CA TYR A 19 -10.43 1.93 11.06
C TYR A 19 -11.41 0.77 11.27
N ILE A 20 -11.61 -0.05 10.24
CA ILE A 20 -12.55 -1.18 10.30
C ILE A 20 -11.99 -2.31 11.15
N GLY A 21 -10.72 -2.65 11.00
CA GLY A 21 -10.11 -3.76 11.73
C GLY A 21 -9.98 -3.49 13.22
N GLU A 22 -9.75 -2.24 13.62
CA GLU A 22 -9.80 -1.85 15.04
C GLU A 22 -11.24 -1.96 15.59
N LYS A 23 -12.26 -1.61 14.80
CA LYS A 23 -13.68 -1.79 15.16
C LYS A 23 -14.14 -3.24 15.24
N ILE A 24 -13.54 -4.14 14.45
CA ILE A 24 -13.83 -5.58 14.46
C ILE A 24 -13.08 -6.32 15.58
N GLY A 25 -12.08 -5.68 16.21
CA GLY A 25 -11.28 -6.27 17.29
C GLY A 25 -10.09 -7.10 16.78
N PHE A 26 -9.67 -6.90 15.53
CA PHE A 26 -8.45 -7.51 15.03
C PHE A 26 -7.21 -6.87 15.66
N THR A 27 -6.19 -7.69 15.92
CA THR A 27 -4.89 -7.18 16.36
C THR A 27 -4.24 -6.36 15.25
N ARG A 28 -3.57 -5.27 15.62
CA ARG A 28 -2.86 -4.37 14.69
C ARG A 28 -1.89 -5.15 13.78
N GLN A 29 -1.24 -6.18 14.32
CA GLN A 29 -0.32 -7.06 13.57
C GLN A 29 -1.01 -7.80 12.43
N THR A 30 -2.19 -8.38 12.69
CA THR A 30 -2.98 -9.07 11.66
C THR A 30 -3.38 -8.11 10.55
N LEU A 31 -3.80 -6.90 10.91
CA LEU A 31 -4.14 -5.84 9.96
C LEU A 31 -2.95 -5.42 9.10
N ALA A 32 -1.79 -5.23 9.72
CA ALA A 32 -0.56 -4.88 9.03
C ALA A 32 -0.16 -5.96 8.03
N TYR A 33 -0.16 -7.23 8.44
CA TYR A 33 0.14 -8.35 7.54
C TYR A 33 -0.84 -8.42 6.38
N CYS A 34 -2.15 -8.33 6.65
CA CYS A 34 -3.17 -8.31 5.60
C CYS A 34 -2.97 -7.13 4.65
N PHE A 35 -2.75 -5.93 5.18
CA PHE A 35 -2.52 -4.75 4.35
C PHE A 35 -1.27 -4.91 3.48
N ILE A 36 -0.14 -5.36 4.04
CA ILE A 36 1.11 -5.53 3.30
C ILE A 36 0.91 -6.52 2.14
N VAL A 37 0.31 -7.68 2.39
CA VAL A 37 0.10 -8.72 1.36
C VAL A 37 -0.85 -8.22 0.26
N LEU A 38 -1.98 -7.63 0.66
CA LEU A 38 -2.99 -7.14 -0.27
C LEU A 38 -2.45 -5.95 -1.09
N TRP A 39 -1.71 -5.05 -0.44
CA TRP A 39 -1.08 -3.90 -1.08
C TRP A 39 0.06 -4.28 -2.02
N LEU A 40 0.86 -5.29 -1.65
CA LEU A 40 1.88 -5.86 -2.52
C LEU A 40 1.26 -6.43 -3.79
N ALA A 41 0.19 -7.23 -3.66
CA ALA A 41 -0.51 -7.81 -4.80
C ALA A 41 -1.06 -6.72 -5.73
N LEU A 42 -1.71 -5.68 -5.19
CA LEU A 42 -2.21 -4.55 -5.96
C LEU A 42 -1.10 -3.79 -6.67
N THR A 43 0.05 -3.58 -6.01
CA THR A 43 1.19 -2.88 -6.61
C THR A 43 1.79 -3.68 -7.78
N LEU A 44 1.89 -5.01 -7.63
CA LEU A 44 2.36 -5.90 -8.70
C LEU A 44 1.40 -5.89 -9.89
N ILE A 45 0.09 -5.99 -9.65
CA ILE A 45 -0.93 -5.88 -10.71
C ILE A 45 -0.83 -4.52 -11.40
N ASN A 46 -0.62 -3.45 -10.64
CA ASN A 46 -0.49 -2.11 -11.19
C ASN A 46 0.72 -1.97 -12.13
N GLY A 47 1.89 -2.43 -11.69
CA GLY A 47 3.10 -2.44 -12.53
C GLY A 47 2.96 -3.33 -13.76
N ALA A 48 2.29 -4.49 -13.64
CA ALA A 48 1.99 -5.35 -14.78
C ALA A 48 1.04 -4.67 -15.79
N VAL A 49 0.02 -3.98 -15.31
CA VAL A 49 -0.91 -3.21 -16.15
C VAL A 49 -0.17 -2.07 -16.86
N GLY A 50 0.72 -1.34 -16.17
CA GLY A 50 1.53 -0.28 -16.78
C GLY A 50 2.48 -0.79 -17.86
N MET A 51 3.12 -1.95 -17.67
CA MET A 51 3.92 -2.58 -18.74
C MET A 51 3.08 -2.97 -19.95
N VAL A 52 1.93 -3.62 -19.74
CA VAL A 52 1.11 -4.19 -20.83
C VAL A 52 0.33 -3.11 -21.60
N HIS A 53 -0.20 -2.11 -20.90
CA HIS A 53 -1.10 -1.11 -21.51
C HIS A 53 -0.39 0.18 -21.89
N ALA A 54 0.64 0.60 -21.14
CA ALA A 54 1.35 1.85 -21.39
C ALA A 54 2.69 1.65 -22.14
N GLY A 55 3.14 0.40 -22.33
CA GLY A 55 4.41 0.10 -23.00
C GLY A 55 5.63 0.66 -22.27
N GLN A 56 5.49 0.99 -20.98
CA GLN A 56 6.56 1.60 -20.20
C GLN A 56 7.67 0.58 -19.92
N PRO A 57 8.95 1.00 -19.95
CA PRO A 57 10.06 0.13 -19.65
C PRO A 57 10.01 -0.34 -18.19
N LEU A 58 10.40 -1.60 -17.95
CA LEU A 58 10.39 -2.25 -16.65
C LEU A 58 11.02 -1.41 -15.53
N SER A 59 12.08 -0.66 -15.83
CA SER A 59 12.77 0.22 -14.88
C SER A 59 11.89 1.37 -14.37
N THR A 60 11.01 1.91 -15.21
CA THR A 60 10.06 2.97 -14.83
C THR A 60 8.97 2.41 -13.94
N GLU A 61 8.40 1.27 -14.32
CA GLU A 61 7.36 0.58 -13.54
C GLU A 61 7.90 0.06 -12.20
N LEU A 62 9.15 -0.36 -12.14
CA LEU A 62 9.80 -0.79 -10.90
C LEU A 62 10.03 0.40 -9.95
N ALA A 63 10.50 1.54 -10.46
CA ALA A 63 10.68 2.74 -9.65
C ALA A 63 9.33 3.27 -9.12
N VAL A 64 8.31 3.30 -9.99
CA VAL A 64 6.96 3.70 -9.64
C VAL A 64 6.32 2.72 -8.65
N GLY A 65 6.40 1.42 -8.91
CA GLY A 65 5.91 0.36 -8.02
C GLY A 65 6.59 0.41 -6.66
N SER A 66 7.89 0.70 -6.61
CA SER A 66 8.62 0.86 -5.35
C SER A 66 8.08 2.03 -4.51
N ALA A 67 7.74 3.16 -5.14
CA ALA A 67 7.12 4.29 -4.45
C ALA A 67 5.67 3.97 -4.04
N VAL A 68 4.90 3.32 -4.91
CA VAL A 68 3.50 2.94 -4.69
C VAL A 68 3.36 1.95 -3.53
N PHE A 69 4.26 0.99 -3.41
CA PHE A 69 4.30 0.07 -2.28
C PHE A 69 4.97 0.69 -1.05
N GLY A 70 6.10 1.36 -1.24
CA GLY A 70 6.94 1.86 -0.16
C GLY A 70 6.27 2.95 0.68
N VAL A 71 5.56 3.89 0.05
CA VAL A 71 4.92 5.01 0.78
C VAL A 71 3.85 4.51 1.78
N PRO A 72 2.88 3.67 1.39
CA PRO A 72 1.87 3.17 2.33
C PRO A 72 2.45 2.22 3.38
N VAL A 73 3.47 1.43 3.04
CA VAL A 73 4.16 0.57 4.02
C VAL A 73 4.94 1.41 5.02
N ALA A 74 5.64 2.47 4.59
CA ALA A 74 6.32 3.40 5.49
C ALA A 74 5.31 4.09 6.42
N ALA A 75 4.16 4.53 5.90
CA ALA A 75 3.09 5.10 6.70
C ALA A 75 2.55 4.12 7.75
N LEU A 76 2.35 2.84 7.37
CA LEU A 76 1.95 1.78 8.31
C LEU A 76 3.00 1.56 9.40
N VAL A 77 4.29 1.50 9.04
CA VAL A 77 5.38 1.33 10.03
C VAL A 77 5.44 2.54 10.97
N LEU A 78 5.35 3.76 10.44
CA LEU A 78 5.29 4.97 11.25
C LEU A 78 4.08 4.96 12.20
N PHE A 79 2.91 4.56 11.72
CA PHE A 79 1.72 4.42 12.54
C PHE A 79 1.94 3.41 13.67
N MET A 80 2.56 2.26 13.39
CA MET A 80 2.87 1.25 14.39
C MET A 80 3.84 1.78 15.46
N VAL A 81 4.91 2.46 15.05
CA VAL A 81 5.89 3.04 15.97
C VAL A 81 5.23 4.08 16.88
N LEU A 82 4.52 5.05 16.30
CA LEU A 82 3.88 6.14 17.05
C LEU A 82 2.78 5.64 18.00
N THR A 83 2.14 4.51 17.70
CA THR A 83 1.06 3.94 18.52
C THR A 83 1.55 2.84 19.47
N SER A 84 2.80 2.40 19.37
CA SER A 84 3.43 1.47 20.32
C SER A 84 3.96 2.18 21.58
N GLU A 85 4.06 3.51 21.55
CA GLU A 85 4.52 4.33 22.68
C GLU A 85 3.38 4.94 23.53
N ALA A 86 2.12 4.56 23.27
CA ALA A 86 0.92 5.03 23.98
C ALA A 86 0.26 3.92 24.80
#